data_AF-A0A3D3PI06-F1
#
_entry.id   AF-A0A3D3PI06-F1
#
_cell.length_a   1.000
_cell.length_b   1.000
_cell.length_c   1.000
_cell.angle_alpha   90.00
_cell.angle_beta   90.00
_cell.angle_gamma   90.00
#
_symmetry.space_group_name_H-M   'P 1'
#
loop_
_entity.id
_entity.type
_entity.pdbx_description
1 polymer ?
#
loop_
_entity_poly.entity_id
_entity_poly.type
_entity_poly.pdbx_seq_one_letter_code
_entity_poly.pdbx_strand_id
1 'polypeptide(L)' 'ARRLQNPAQRFGTAAEFGAFCAFLCSRHAGYLTGQNILLDGGAYPGTF' A
#
# COMPACT_ATOMS: atom_id res chain seq x y z
N ALA A 1 -7.82 -17.37 -9.67
CA ALA A 1 -9.09 -16.61 -9.54
C ALA A 1 -8.94 -15.39 -8.62
N ARG A 2 -8.64 -15.54 -7.32
CA ARG A 2 -8.60 -14.42 -6.35
C ARG A 2 -7.74 -13.20 -6.75
N ARG A 3 -6.54 -13.40 -7.32
CA ARG A 3 -5.70 -12.27 -7.79
C ARG A 3 -6.35 -11.43 -8.90
N LEU A 4 -7.23 -12.03 -9.72
CA LEU A 4 -7.91 -11.37 -10.83
C LEU A 4 -9.13 -10.55 -10.36
N GLN A 5 -9.54 -10.68 -9.11
CA GLN A 5 -10.61 -9.86 -8.52
C GLN A 5 -10.06 -8.55 -7.93
N ASN A 6 -8.74 -8.46 -7.75
CA ASN A 6 -8.05 -7.26 -7.30
C ASN A 6 -7.80 -6.34 -8.51
N PRO A 7 -8.09 -5.03 -8.47
CA PRO A 7 -7.88 -4.14 -9.61
C PRO A 7 -6.43 -4.14 -10.14
N ALA A 8 -5.43 -4.30 -9.26
CA ALA A 8 -4.03 -4.44 -9.68
C ALA A 8 -3.72 -5.76 -10.41
N GLN A 9 -4.65 -6.73 -10.42
CA GLN A 9 -4.56 -8.04 -11.08
C GLN A 9 -3.36 -8.91 -10.65
N ARG A 10 -2.71 -8.55 -9.54
CA ARG A 10 -1.56 -9.25 -8.96
C ARG A 10 -1.63 -9.22 -7.45
N PHE A 11 -0.85 -10.08 -6.81
CA PHE A 11 -0.58 -9.92 -5.40
C PHE A 11 0.50 -8.88 -5.17
N GLY A 12 0.43 -8.26 -4.00
CA GLY A 12 1.53 -7.48 -3.47
C GLY A 12 2.76 -8.38 -3.23
N THR A 13 3.93 -7.76 -3.21
CA THR A 13 5.20 -8.39 -2.87
C THR A 13 5.72 -7.86 -1.55
N ALA A 14 6.50 -8.66 -0.82
CA ALA A 14 7.14 -8.20 0.41
C ALA A 14 8.11 -7.03 0.15
N ALA A 15 8.76 -7.02 -1.02
CA ALA A 15 9.73 -5.99 -1.39
C ALA A 15 9.07 -4.61 -1.57
N GLU A 16 7.91 -4.51 -2.24
CA GLU A 16 7.24 -3.21 -2.43
C GLU A 16 6.65 -2.67 -1.11
N PHE A 17 6.13 -3.56 -0.26
CA PHE A 17 5.68 -3.19 1.08
C PHE A 17 6.86 -2.69 1.93
N GLY A 18 7.99 -3.40 1.90
CA GLY A 18 9.21 -3.02 2.61
C GLY A 18 9.76 -1.68 2.13
N ALA A 19 9.76 -1.42 0.82
CA ALA A 19 10.17 -0.15 0.25
C ALA A 19 9.28 1.01 0.72
N PHE A 20 7.97 0.80 0.77
CA PHE A 20 7.04 1.81 1.30
C PHE A 20 7.25 2.05 2.80
N CYS A 21 7.44 0.99 3.59
CA CYS A 21 7.79 1.11 5.00
C CYS A 21 9.08 1.92 5.21
N ALA A 22 10.13 1.62 4.43
CA ALA A 22 11.39 2.36 4.47
C ALA A 22 11.20 3.84 4.10
N PHE A 23 10.33 4.15 3.12
CA PHE A 23 9.96 5.53 2.79
C PHE A 23 9.31 6.24 3.99
N LEU A 24 8.38 5.59 4.70
CA LEU A 24 7.76 6.16 5.91
C LEU A 24 8.76 6.45 7.03
N CYS A 25 9.82 5.64 7.15
CA CYS A 25 10.90 5.88 8.11
C CYS A 25 11.91 6.96 7.66
N SER A 26 11.78 7.47 6.44
CA SER A 26 12.74 8.42 5.87
C SER A 26 12.43 9.87 6.24
N ARG A 27 13.40 10.76 6.02
CA ARG A 27 13.21 12.22 6.14
C ARG A 27 12.11 12.78 5.23
N HIS A 28 11.74 12.06 4.17
CA HIS A 28 10.74 12.52 3.20
C HIS A 28 9.31 12.41 3.72
N ALA A 29 9.07 11.58 4.74
CA ALA A 29 7.77 11.40 5.37
C ALA A 29 7.60 12.20 6.68
N GLY A 30 8.46 13.19 6.94
CA GLY A 30 8.51 13.92 8.22
C GLY A 30 7.23 14.68 8.61
N TYR A 31 6.27 14.83 7.71
CA TYR A 31 4.96 15.45 7.97
C TYR A 31 3.79 14.46 7.88
N LEU A 32 4.06 13.16 7.78
CA LEU A 32 3.06 12.10 7.66
C LEU A 32 2.97 11.32 8.98
N THR A 33 1.90 11.54 9.74
CA THR A 33 1.67 10.89 11.04
C THR A 33 0.18 10.62 11.27
N GLY A 34 -0.13 9.59 12.06
CA GLY A 34 -1.51 9.20 12.37
C GLY A 34 -2.35 8.74 11.17
N GLN A 35 -1.70 8.42 10.04
CA GLN A 35 -2.37 7.99 8.82
C GLN A 35 -2.45 6.46 8.74
N ASN A 36 -3.58 5.94 8.26
CA ASN A 36 -3.68 4.57 7.77
C ASN A 36 -3.52 4.61 6.26
N ILE A 37 -2.44 4.01 5.73
CA ILE A 37 -2.19 3.98 4.30
C ILE A 37 -2.40 2.56 3.81
N LEU A 38 -3.38 2.38 2.93
CA LEU A 38 -3.79 1.08 2.41
C LEU A 38 -3.00 0.73 1.14
N LEU A 39 -2.29 -0.40 1.18
CA LEU A 39 -1.56 -0.95 0.04
C LEU A 39 -2.18 -2.29 -0.35
N ASP A 40 -3.33 -2.26 -1.01
CA ASP A 40 -4.11 -3.45 -1.29
C ASP A 40 -4.40 -3.66 -2.79
N GLY A 41 -3.81 -2.85 -3.67
CA GLY A 41 -4.06 -2.92 -5.11
C GLY A 41 -5.48 -2.48 -5.52
N GLY A 42 -6.21 -1.78 -4.64
CA GLY A 42 -7.58 -1.33 -4.87
C GLY A 42 -8.63 -2.37 -4.50
N ALA A 43 -8.31 -3.34 -3.65
CA ALA A 43 -9.27 -4.35 -3.23
C ALA A 43 -10.43 -3.75 -2.40
N TYR A 44 -10.15 -2.71 -1.62
CA TYR A 44 -11.13 -1.93 -0.89
C TYR A 44 -11.82 -0.94 -1.85
N PRO A 45 -13.15 -1.03 -2.01
CA PRO A 45 -13.89 -0.19 -2.96
C PRO A 45 -14.34 1.16 -2.36
N GLY A 46 -14.06 1.41 -1.07
CA GLY A 46 -14.46 2.64 -0.42
C GLY A 46 -13.61 3.82 -0.87
N THR A 47 -14.19 5.02 -0.78
CA THR A 47 -13.53 6.23 -1.23
C THR A 47 -12.42 6.70 -0.27
N PHE A 48 -12.59 6.49 1.04
CA PHE A 48 -11.67 6.87 2.11
C PHE A 48 -11.68 5.84 3.24
#